data_AF-A0A6G4TVS2-F1
#
_entry.id   AF-A0A6G4TVS2-F1
#
_cell.length_a   1.000
_cell.length_b   1.000
_cell.length_c   1.000
_cell.angle_alpha   90.00
_cell.angle_beta   90.00
_cell.angle_gamma   90.00
#
_symmetry.space_group_name_H-M   'P 1'
#
loop_
_entity.id
_entity.type
_entity.pdbx_description
1 polymer ?
#
loop_
_entity_poly.entity_id
_entity_poly.type
_entity_poly.pdbx_seq_one_letter_code
_entity_poly.pdbx_strand_id
1 'polypeptide(L)'
;MNTCLAGLAACSTRDAAELAHGVDFELFTGPVGETRQDKRARLAAARGVLADLREQGREDEWSARAARFAAALMRGRRPETAGEVS
;
A
#
# COMPACT_ATOMS: atom_id res chain seq x y z
N MET A 1 12.37 21.11 -3.98
CA MET A 1 12.43 20.01 -4.98
C MET A 1 13.31 18.93 -4.38
N ASN A 2 12.71 17.88 -3.82
CA ASN A 2 13.46 16.75 -3.27
C ASN A 2 13.23 15.55 -4.17
N THR A 3 14.28 15.22 -4.90
CA THR A 3 14.40 14.08 -5.81
C THR A 3 14.47 12.78 -5.02
N CYS A 4 13.53 11.86 -5.24
CA CYS A 4 13.72 10.45 -4.95
C CYS A 4 13.80 9.69 -6.27
N LEU A 5 15.02 9.52 -6.78
CA LEU A 5 15.36 8.58 -7.85
C LEU A 5 16.50 7.68 -7.37
N ALA A 6 16.46 6.43 -7.81
CA ALA A 6 17.46 5.36 -7.70
C ALA A 6 17.40 4.47 -6.44
N GLY A 7 17.11 3.19 -6.69
CA GLY A 7 17.74 2.02 -6.07
C GLY A 7 17.78 1.94 -4.54
N LEU A 8 16.89 1.11 -3.98
CA LEU A 8 17.11 0.33 -2.75
C LEU A 8 18.17 0.88 -1.76
N ALA A 9 17.81 1.84 -0.92
CA ALA A 9 18.35 1.94 0.43
C ALA A 9 17.43 2.83 1.28
N ALA A 10 16.85 2.22 2.30
CA ALA A 10 16.25 2.88 3.47
C ALA A 10 15.19 3.97 3.17
N CYS A 11 13.97 3.55 2.80
CA CYS A 11 12.81 4.31 3.26
C CYS A 11 12.75 4.16 4.78
N SER A 12 13.18 5.19 5.50
CA SER A 12 12.91 5.28 6.93
C SER A 12 11.39 5.25 7.14
N THR A 13 10.90 4.82 8.31
CA THR A 13 9.46 4.83 8.62
C THR A 13 8.80 6.20 8.42
N ARG A 14 9.60 7.28 8.40
CA ARG A 14 9.17 8.65 8.07
C ARG A 14 9.03 8.90 6.56
N ASP A 15 9.90 8.34 5.72
CA ASP A 15 9.77 8.46 4.26
C ASP A 15 8.68 7.53 3.72
N ALA A 16 8.43 6.40 4.39
CA ALA A 16 7.22 5.60 4.19
C ALA A 16 5.94 6.36 4.59
N ALA A 17 6.02 7.34 5.50
CA ALA A 17 4.88 8.17 5.90
C ALA A 17 4.58 9.30 4.89
N GLU A 18 5.59 9.81 4.16
CA GLU A 18 5.38 10.71 3.02
C GLU A 18 4.89 9.94 1.78
N LEU A 19 5.25 8.66 1.68
CA LEU A 19 4.63 7.70 0.77
C LEU A 19 3.18 7.34 1.12
N ALA A 20 2.91 7.32 2.43
CA ALA A 20 1.61 7.06 3.02
C ALA A 20 0.70 8.29 3.08
N HIS A 21 1.06 9.41 2.43
CA HIS A 21 0.15 10.56 2.33
C HIS A 21 -1.12 10.29 1.50
N GLY A 22 -1.35 9.06 1.02
CA GLY A 22 -2.63 8.67 0.39
C GLY A 22 -3.13 7.25 0.63
N VAL A 23 -2.33 6.35 1.21
CA VAL A 23 -2.74 4.94 1.41
C VAL A 23 -3.04 4.72 2.87
N ASP A 24 -4.31 4.90 3.24
CA ASP A 24 -4.82 4.59 4.57
C ASP A 24 -4.56 3.11 4.89
N PHE A 25 -3.65 2.84 5.83
CA PHE A 25 -3.30 1.48 6.21
C PHE A 25 -4.49 0.74 6.84
N GLU A 26 -5.27 1.42 7.67
CA GLU A 26 -6.43 0.83 8.34
C GLU A 26 -7.53 0.49 7.33
N LEU A 27 -7.61 1.18 6.19
CA LEU A 27 -8.48 0.79 5.08
C LEU A 27 -8.18 -0.65 4.62
N PHE A 28 -6.91 -1.06 4.52
CA PHE A 28 -6.53 -2.39 4.04
C PHE A 28 -6.43 -3.43 5.14
N THR A 29 -5.98 -3.07 6.34
CA THR A 29 -5.77 -4.00 7.46
C THR A 29 -7.00 -4.15 8.35
N GLY A 30 -7.76 -3.07 8.53
CA GLY A 30 -8.88 -2.95 9.45
C GLY A 30 -8.46 -2.54 10.87
N PRO A 31 -9.29 -1.75 11.58
CA PRO A 31 -9.03 -1.37 12.96
C PRO A 31 -9.32 -2.52 13.93
N VAL A 32 -8.74 -2.43 15.13
CA VAL A 32 -9.02 -3.38 16.23
C VAL A 32 -10.48 -3.21 16.68
N GLY A 33 -11.19 -4.33 16.83
CA GLY A 33 -12.59 -4.32 17.28
C GLY A 33 -13.61 -4.00 16.18
N GLU A 34 -13.18 -3.97 14.91
CA GLU A 34 -14.07 -3.73 13.76
C GLU A 34 -15.26 -4.70 13.73
N THR A 35 -16.47 -4.17 13.53
CA THR A 35 -17.66 -5.01 13.38
C THR A 35 -17.68 -5.74 12.04
N ARG A 36 -18.49 -6.80 11.92
CA ARG A 36 -18.63 -7.50 10.62
C ARG A 36 -19.18 -6.60 9.52
N GLN A 37 -20.03 -5.63 9.87
CA GLN A 37 -20.60 -4.71 8.90
C GLN A 37 -19.57 -3.69 8.43
N ASP A 38 -18.81 -3.11 9.35
CA ASP A 38 -17.74 -2.16 9.04
C ASP A 38 -16.65 -2.84 8.21
N LYS A 39 -16.29 -4.08 8.57
CA LYS A 39 -15.37 -4.91 7.78
C LYS A 39 -15.81 -5.09 6.34
N ARG A 40 -17.10 -5.29 6.09
CA ARG A 40 -17.63 -5.43 4.73
C ARG A 40 -17.53 -4.11 3.96
N ALA A 41 -17.91 -3.01 4.59
CA ALA A 41 -17.84 -1.67 3.98
C ALA A 41 -16.39 -1.28 3.66
N ARG A 42 -15.48 -1.46 4.62
CA ARG A 42 -14.05 -1.23 4.45
C ARG A 42 -13.45 -2.09 3.35
N LEU A 43 -13.73 -3.40 3.32
CA LEU A 43 -13.23 -4.27 2.25
C LEU A 43 -13.82 -3.92 0.88
N ALA A 44 -15.00 -3.31 0.81
CA ALA A 44 -15.54 -2.80 -0.45
C ALA A 44 -14.76 -1.57 -0.91
N ALA A 45 -14.52 -0.61 -0.02
CA ALA A 45 -13.71 0.58 -0.30
C ALA A 45 -12.26 0.21 -0.68
N ALA A 46 -11.61 -0.68 0.08
CA ALA A 46 -10.26 -1.17 -0.19
C ALA A 46 -10.14 -1.84 -1.57
N ARG A 47 -11.18 -2.57 -2.02
CA ARG A 47 -11.21 -3.15 -3.36
C ARG A 47 -11.33 -2.09 -4.46
N GLY A 48 -12.10 -1.03 -4.23
CA GLY A 48 -12.20 0.11 -5.15
C GLY A 48 -10.85 0.77 -5.35
N VAL A 49 -10.20 1.17 -4.26
CA VAL A 49 -8.86 1.79 -4.30
C VAL A 49 -7.83 0.85 -4.95
N LEU A 50 -7.86 -0.45 -4.65
CA LEU A 50 -6.95 -1.41 -5.30
C LEU A 50 -7.20 -1.52 -6.81
N ALA A 51 -8.44 -1.38 -7.29
CA ALA A 51 -8.75 -1.38 -8.71
C ALA A 51 -8.16 -0.13 -9.38
N ASP A 52 -8.34 1.04 -8.77
CA ASP A 52 -7.81 2.31 -9.29
C ASP A 52 -6.28 2.30 -9.34
N LEU A 53 -5.62 1.79 -8.29
CA LEU A 53 -4.16 1.65 -8.27
C LEU A 53 -3.64 0.69 -9.35
N ARG A 54 -4.41 -0.36 -9.67
CA ARG A 54 -4.05 -1.30 -10.76
C ARG A 54 -4.23 -0.68 -12.13
N GLU A 55 -5.24 0.16 -12.29
CA GLU A 55 -5.48 0.91 -13.52
C GLU A 55 -4.32 1.87 -13.77
N GLN A 56 -4.01 2.73 -12.79
CA GLN A 56 -2.90 3.67 -12.84
C GLN A 56 -1.55 2.96 -12.99
N GLY A 57 -1.40 1.80 -12.34
CA GLY A 57 -0.20 0.97 -12.40
C GLY A 57 0.15 0.40 -13.77
N ARG A 58 -0.69 0.57 -14.80
CA ARG A 58 -0.32 0.23 -16.17
C ARG A 58 0.63 1.24 -16.80
N GLU A 59 0.54 2.49 -16.35
CA GLU A 59 1.28 3.62 -16.92
C GLU A 59 2.32 4.17 -15.93
N ASP A 60 2.11 3.93 -14.63
CA ASP A 60 2.95 4.43 -13.55
C ASP A 60 3.47 3.30 -12.66
N GLU A 61 4.80 3.10 -12.66
CA GLU A 61 5.47 2.09 -11.85
C GLU A 61 5.21 2.30 -10.34
N TRP A 62 5.06 3.56 -9.94
CA TRP A 62 4.77 3.93 -8.55
C TRP A 62 3.42 3.35 -8.09
N SER A 63 2.37 3.60 -8.87
CA SER A 63 1.03 3.05 -8.66
C SER A 63 1.01 1.52 -8.74
N ALA A 64 1.80 0.92 -9.63
CA ALA A 64 1.93 -0.54 -9.71
C ALA A 64 2.51 -1.13 -8.40
N ARG A 65 3.51 -0.47 -7.80
CA ARG A 65 4.08 -0.85 -6.52
C ARG A 65 3.07 -0.69 -5.38
N ALA A 66 2.32 0.42 -5.37
CA ALA A 66 1.25 0.66 -4.39
C ALA A 66 0.15 -0.42 -4.45
N ALA A 67 -0.28 -0.82 -5.65
CA ALA A 67 -1.26 -1.89 -5.84
C ALA A 67 -0.77 -3.24 -5.28
N ARG A 68 0.51 -3.58 -5.48
CA ARG A 68 1.12 -4.81 -4.94
C ARG A 68 1.15 -4.79 -3.42
N PHE A 69 1.52 -3.65 -2.83
CA PHE A 69 1.57 -3.43 -1.39
C PHE A 69 0.18 -3.54 -0.76
N ALA A 70 -0.81 -2.80 -1.28
CA ALA A 70 -2.20 -2.86 -0.82
C ALA A 70 -2.78 -4.28 -0.89
N ALA A 71 -2.52 -5.00 -1.99
CA ALA A 71 -2.96 -6.39 -2.15
C ALA A 71 -2.29 -7.34 -1.13
N ALA A 72 -1.04 -7.07 -0.71
CA ALA A 72 -0.37 -7.85 0.34
C ALA A 72 -1.02 -7.62 1.71
N LEU A 73 -1.28 -6.36 2.07
CA LEU A 73 -1.97 -5.99 3.30
C LEU A 73 -3.35 -6.66 3.42
N MET A 74 -4.14 -6.65 2.35
CA MET A 74 -5.46 -7.29 2.33
C MET A 74 -5.40 -8.83 2.51
N ARG A 75 -4.26 -9.46 2.24
CA ARG A 75 -4.05 -10.91 2.43
C ARG A 75 -3.46 -11.24 3.79
N GLY A 76 -3.24 -10.24 4.66
CA GLY A 76 -2.54 -10.42 5.93
C GLY A 76 -1.07 -10.84 5.75
N ARG A 77 -0.51 -10.69 4.54
CA ARG A 77 0.91 -10.91 4.29
C ARG A 77 1.64 -9.60 4.51
N ARG A 78 2.64 -9.62 5.37
CA ARG A 78 3.63 -8.53 5.40
C ARG A 78 4.27 -8.51 4.01
N PRO A 79 4.19 -7.41 3.25
CA PRO A 79 4.86 -7.35 1.95
C PRO A 79 6.35 -7.49 2.21
N GLU A 80 6.93 -8.60 1.79
CA GLU A 80 8.38 -8.78 1.80
C GLU A 80 8.97 -7.68 0.93
N THR A 81 9.78 -6.83 1.56
CA THR A 81 10.60 -5.86 0.86
C THR A 81 11.53 -6.64 -0.05
N ALA A 82 11.22 -6.67 -1.35
CA ALA A 82 12.08 -7.33 -2.32
C ALA A 82 13.50 -6.73 -2.23
N GLY A 83 14.47 -7.55 -1.84
CA GLY A 83 15.91 -7.33 -2.01
C GLY A 83 16.70 -6.91 -0.77
N GLU A 84 17.00 -7.84 0.12
CA GLU A 84 18.35 -7.88 0.72
C GLU A 84 19.26 -8.50 -0.34
N VAL A 85 20.20 -7.73 -0.87
CA VAL A 85 21.28 -8.23 -1.74
C VAL A 85 22.57 -8.10 -0.93
N SER A 86 23.21 -9.25 -0.69
CA SER A 86 24.57 -9.40 -0.16
C SER A 86 25.62 -8.76 -1.05
#